data_AF-A0A7R8WQE6-F1
#
_entry.id   AF-A0A7R8WQE6-F1
#
_cell.length_a   1.000
_cell.length_b   1.000
_cell.length_c   1.000
_cell.angle_alpha   90.00
_cell.angle_beta   90.00
_cell.angle_gamma   90.00
#
_symmetry.space_group_name_H-M   'P 1'
#
loop_
_entity.id
_entity.type
_entity.pdbx_description
1 polymer ?
#
loop_
_entity_poly.entity_id
_entity_poly.type
_entity_poly.pdbx_seq_one_letter_code
_entity_poly.pdbx_strand_id
1 'polypeptide(L)'
;MRNGSAKMVRFKPATTLFGSLPFTCSGNAKTCSLRFTRNGSAKKFDSASRAVEVLRRNEDPVEPCNADDSLSIAIVDHAGLSTKFIALEPGDNVFVTLNIEENIILSTDDMPCNSETGYTYSKCMDDCAKEQFLTGEMYDRENFTRCQIPGFQNVTELEPCRDLEQTNNVLWKYVVAALPGEQLESCEEKCPSSCKQLAYKYQIKRELAWDNASLSLINFQKMRTVTTQQWSYGGLDMAADVGGYVGALLGISLLSISHDIIQRLRRMLQKQEQKWIRDSN
;
A
#
# COMPACT_ATOMS: atom_id res chain seq x y z
N MET A 1 -29.79 26.67 2.70
CA MET A 1 -30.44 25.36 2.49
C MET A 1 -29.60 24.59 1.48
N ARG A 2 -28.94 23.50 1.89
CA ARG A 2 -28.03 22.71 1.03
C ARG A 2 -28.75 21.42 0.61
N ASN A 3 -29.14 21.32 -0.66
CA ASN A 3 -29.61 20.07 -1.24
C ASN A 3 -28.41 19.16 -1.54
N GLY A 4 -28.22 18.13 -0.73
CA GLY A 4 -27.35 17.01 -1.07
C GLY A 4 -28.13 16.00 -1.89
N SER A 5 -27.79 15.84 -3.17
CA SER A 5 -28.40 14.82 -4.02
C SER A 5 -27.89 13.44 -3.61
N ALA A 6 -28.76 12.62 -3.02
CA ALA A 6 -28.53 11.19 -2.87
C ALA A 6 -28.63 10.52 -4.25
N LYS A 7 -27.57 9.84 -4.70
CA LYS A 7 -27.61 8.98 -5.88
C LYS A 7 -27.72 7.53 -5.43
N MET A 8 -28.79 6.87 -5.84
CA MET A 8 -28.94 5.42 -5.69
C MET A 8 -27.99 4.74 -6.68
N VAL A 9 -26.92 4.14 -6.17
CA VAL A 9 -26.00 3.34 -6.97
C VAL A 9 -26.58 1.93 -7.07
N ARG A 10 -27.18 1.59 -8.21
CA ARG A 10 -27.43 0.18 -8.55
C ARG A 10 -26.09 -0.47 -8.81
N PHE A 11 -25.64 -1.29 -7.88
CA PHE A 11 -24.53 -2.20 -8.12
C PHE A 11 -24.98 -3.22 -9.19
N LYS A 12 -24.33 -3.21 -10.35
CA LYS A 12 -24.25 -4.45 -11.13
C LYS A 12 -23.46 -5.43 -10.25
N PRO A 13 -23.87 -6.70 -10.15
CA PRO A 13 -23.05 -7.69 -9.46
C PRO A 13 -21.65 -7.58 -10.05
N ALA A 14 -20.68 -7.24 -9.21
CA ALA A 14 -19.29 -7.43 -9.58
C ALA A 14 -19.22 -8.90 -10.00
N THR A 15 -18.76 -9.16 -11.22
CA THR A 15 -18.38 -10.50 -11.62
C THR A 15 -17.35 -10.94 -10.59
N THR A 16 -17.80 -11.74 -9.62
CA THR A 16 -17.00 -12.26 -8.53
C THR A 16 -15.89 -13.07 -9.18
N LEU A 17 -14.72 -12.46 -9.30
CA LEU A 17 -13.47 -13.08 -9.74
C LEU A 17 -13.03 -14.21 -8.80
N PHE A 18 -13.64 -14.28 -7.62
CA PHE A 18 -13.54 -15.39 -6.69
C PHE A 18 -14.93 -15.98 -6.51
N GLY A 19 -15.15 -17.18 -7.04
CA GLY A 19 -16.22 -18.04 -6.52
C GLY A 19 -16.08 -18.12 -5.00
N SER A 20 -17.21 -18.05 -4.30
CA SER A 20 -17.34 -18.08 -2.84
C SER A 20 -16.25 -18.93 -2.18
N LEU A 21 -15.23 -18.27 -1.61
CA LEU A 21 -14.30 -18.94 -0.70
C LEU A 21 -15.08 -19.33 0.56
N PRO A 22 -14.92 -20.55 1.11
CA PRO A 22 -15.66 -20.96 2.29
C PRO A 22 -15.17 -20.18 3.52
N PHE A 23 -16.00 -19.26 4.03
CA PHE A 23 -15.77 -18.54 5.28
C PHE A 23 -16.58 -19.20 6.40
N THR A 24 -15.94 -19.55 7.52
CA THR A 24 -16.64 -20.02 8.72
C THR A 24 -16.87 -18.86 9.69
N CYS A 25 -18.13 -18.54 9.97
CA CYS A 25 -18.51 -17.55 10.98
C CYS A 25 -18.78 -18.26 12.33
N SER A 26 -18.07 -17.86 13.39
CA SER A 26 -18.33 -18.36 14.75
C SER A 26 -19.25 -17.38 15.48
N GLY A 27 -20.42 -17.88 15.88
CA GLY A 27 -21.60 -17.10 16.27
C GLY A 27 -21.54 -16.32 17.58
N ASN A 28 -20.46 -15.58 17.87
CA ASN A 28 -20.44 -14.55 18.92
C ASN A 28 -19.34 -13.47 18.75
N ALA A 29 -18.61 -13.43 17.62
CA ALA A 29 -17.55 -12.44 17.41
C ALA A 29 -17.89 -11.48 16.26
N LYS A 30 -17.88 -10.17 16.55
CA LYS A 30 -18.10 -9.04 15.62
C LYS A 30 -16.98 -8.84 14.58
N THR A 31 -16.25 -9.90 14.25
CA THR A 31 -15.10 -9.88 13.33
C THR A 31 -15.00 -11.23 12.62
N CYS A 32 -15.22 -11.25 11.31
CA CYS A 32 -14.89 -12.41 10.47
C CYS A 32 -13.38 -12.42 10.24
N SER A 33 -12.71 -13.46 10.75
CA SER A 33 -11.32 -13.77 10.42
C SER A 33 -11.27 -15.17 9.83
N LEU A 34 -10.49 -15.38 8.77
CA LEU A 34 -10.16 -16.72 8.27
C LEU A 34 -9.67 -17.59 9.45
N ARG A 35 -10.47 -18.58 9.85
CA ARG A 35 -10.14 -19.51 10.94
C ARG A 35 -10.23 -20.94 10.41
N PHE A 36 -9.11 -21.66 10.49
CA PHE A 36 -9.06 -23.08 10.18
C PHE A 36 -9.08 -23.87 11.50
N THR A 37 -10.10 -24.71 11.69
CA THR A 37 -10.26 -25.55 12.88
C THR A 37 -9.73 -26.96 12.64
N ARG A 38 -8.89 -27.45 13.55
CA ARG A 38 -8.47 -28.86 13.62
C ARG A 38 -9.14 -29.49 14.85
N ASN A 39 -9.91 -30.57 14.66
CA ASN A 39 -10.51 -31.41 15.72
C ASN A 39 -10.92 -30.67 17.01
N GLY A 40 -11.95 -29.81 16.91
CA GLY A 40 -12.69 -29.30 18.07
C GLY A 40 -11.92 -28.41 19.05
N SER A 41 -10.69 -27.98 18.74
CA SER A 41 -9.93 -27.07 19.62
C SER A 41 -9.33 -25.91 18.82
N ALA A 42 -9.86 -24.71 19.07
CA ALA A 42 -9.40 -23.48 18.44
C ALA A 42 -7.98 -23.12 18.93
N LYS A 43 -6.99 -23.15 18.03
CA LYS A 43 -5.67 -22.56 18.29
C LYS A 43 -5.53 -21.26 17.49
N LYS A 44 -5.07 -20.21 18.17
CA LYS A 44 -4.68 -18.94 17.57
C LYS A 44 -3.28 -19.13 16.98
N PHE A 45 -3.08 -18.80 15.70
CA PHE A 45 -1.78 -18.87 15.06
C PHE A 45 -1.22 -17.45 14.93
N ASP A 46 -0.02 -17.24 15.47
CA ASP A 46 0.63 -15.92 15.54
C ASP A 46 1.41 -15.56 14.27
N SER A 47 1.43 -16.40 13.23
CA SER A 47 2.03 -16.06 11.93
C SER A 47 1.43 -16.85 10.76
N ALA A 48 1.38 -16.21 9.58
CA ALA A 48 0.84 -16.79 8.34
C ALA A 48 1.62 -18.05 7.89
N SER A 49 2.95 -18.07 8.10
CA SER A 49 3.82 -19.20 7.71
C SER A 49 3.48 -20.50 8.45
N ARG A 50 2.98 -20.43 9.70
CA ARG A 50 2.54 -21.63 10.44
C ARG A 50 1.18 -22.17 10.01
N ALA A 51 0.33 -21.33 9.41
CA ALA A 51 -0.95 -21.77 8.86
C ALA A 51 -0.74 -22.60 7.57
N VAL A 52 0.24 -22.21 6.75
CA VAL A 52 0.61 -22.89 5.50
C VAL A 52 1.16 -24.31 5.76
N GLU A 53 2.01 -24.48 6.78
CA GLU A 53 2.58 -25.80 7.17
C GLU A 53 1.50 -26.82 7.62
N VAL A 54 0.41 -26.35 8.21
CA VAL A 54 -0.70 -27.20 8.69
C VAL A 54 -1.63 -27.60 7.54
N LEU A 55 -1.80 -26.73 6.53
CA LEU A 55 -2.59 -27.01 5.34
C LEU A 55 -1.94 -28.06 4.43
N ARG A 56 -0.61 -28.18 4.44
CA ARG A 56 0.14 -29.16 3.64
C ARG A 56 -0.09 -30.63 4.06
N ARG A 57 -0.73 -30.90 5.21
CA ARG A 57 -0.83 -32.26 5.79
C ARG A 57 -2.24 -32.87 5.86
N ASN A 58 -3.30 -32.17 5.47
CA ASN A 58 -4.67 -32.70 5.59
C ASN A 58 -5.37 -32.74 4.22
N GLU A 59 -5.91 -33.92 3.88
CA GLU A 59 -6.68 -34.22 2.65
C GLU A 59 -8.20 -34.24 2.90
N ASP A 60 -8.69 -33.75 4.04
CA ASP A 60 -10.11 -33.86 4.36
C ASP A 60 -10.95 -32.76 3.64
N PRO A 61 -12.09 -33.14 3.02
CA PRO A 61 -12.95 -32.21 2.31
C PRO A 61 -13.65 -31.25 3.28
N VAL A 62 -13.58 -29.95 2.97
CA VAL A 62 -14.28 -28.89 3.68
C VAL A 62 -15.76 -28.90 3.30
N GLU A 63 -16.65 -29.05 4.27
CA GLU A 63 -18.10 -28.94 4.04
C GLU A 63 -18.49 -27.53 3.58
N PRO A 64 -19.36 -27.39 2.54
CA PRO A 64 -19.82 -26.10 2.08
C PRO A 64 -20.72 -25.44 3.12
N CYS A 65 -20.44 -24.17 3.42
CA CYS A 65 -21.35 -23.36 4.24
C CYS A 65 -22.67 -23.15 3.49
N ASN A 66 -23.80 -23.29 4.19
CA ASN A 66 -25.09 -22.83 3.67
C ASN A 66 -24.98 -21.34 3.36
N ALA A 67 -25.25 -20.98 2.11
CA ALA A 67 -25.23 -19.62 1.62
C ALA A 67 -26.42 -18.85 2.20
N ASP A 68 -26.27 -18.31 3.41
CA ASP A 68 -27.12 -17.22 3.86
C ASP A 68 -26.69 -15.94 3.13
N ASP A 69 -27.66 -15.20 2.60
CA ASP A 69 -27.56 -14.04 1.71
C ASP A 69 -26.81 -12.84 2.33
N SER A 70 -25.51 -12.99 2.59
CA SER A 70 -24.64 -11.91 3.03
C SER A 70 -24.05 -11.18 1.82
N LEU A 71 -24.29 -9.87 1.74
CA LEU A 71 -23.72 -9.02 0.69
C LEU A 71 -22.40 -8.44 1.18
N SER A 72 -21.30 -8.66 0.48
CA SER A 72 -19.99 -8.08 0.85
C SER A 72 -19.61 -6.91 -0.05
N ILE A 73 -19.25 -5.76 0.53
CA ILE A 73 -18.64 -4.64 -0.20
C ILE A 73 -17.12 -4.78 -0.11
N ALA A 74 -16.45 -4.99 -1.24
CA ALA A 74 -14.99 -4.97 -1.29
C ALA A 74 -14.49 -3.52 -1.41
N ILE A 75 -13.66 -3.09 -0.45
CA ILE A 75 -12.88 -1.87 -0.58
C ILE A 75 -11.45 -2.28 -0.91
N VAL A 76 -11.03 -2.00 -2.13
CA VAL A 76 -9.68 -2.27 -2.62
C VAL A 76 -8.81 -1.06 -2.29
N ASP A 77 -7.81 -1.25 -1.44
CA ASP A 77 -6.74 -0.26 -1.28
C ASP A 77 -5.78 -0.35 -2.47
N HIS A 78 -5.51 0.77 -3.14
CA HIS A 78 -4.57 0.81 -4.26
C HIS A 78 -3.11 0.56 -3.83
N ALA A 79 -2.83 0.59 -2.53
CA ALA A 79 -1.57 0.10 -1.97
C ALA A 79 -1.42 -1.45 -2.04
N GLY A 80 -2.45 -2.18 -2.50
CA GLY A 80 -2.37 -3.62 -2.75
C GLY A 80 -2.35 -4.53 -1.52
N LEU A 81 -2.19 -3.96 -0.34
CA LEU A 81 -1.92 -4.73 0.89
C LEU A 81 -3.18 -5.18 1.65
N SER A 82 -4.36 -4.66 1.34
CA SER A 82 -5.60 -5.07 2.03
C SER A 82 -6.86 -4.79 1.23
N THR A 83 -7.47 -5.84 0.70
CA THR A 83 -8.90 -5.83 0.36
C THR A 83 -9.69 -6.06 1.65
N LYS A 84 -10.32 -5.00 2.17
CA LYS A 84 -11.24 -5.13 3.30
C LYS A 84 -12.65 -5.31 2.76
N PHE A 85 -13.23 -6.46 3.08
CA PHE A 85 -14.62 -6.75 2.78
C PHE A 85 -15.47 -6.29 3.96
N ILE A 86 -16.48 -5.46 3.69
CA ILE A 86 -17.53 -5.13 4.64
C ILE A 86 -18.66 -6.12 4.38
N ALA A 87 -18.83 -7.11 5.26
CA ALA A 87 -19.99 -7.99 5.23
C ALA A 87 -21.22 -7.22 5.73
N LEU A 88 -22.31 -7.33 4.98
CA LEU A 88 -23.62 -6.80 5.31
C LEU A 88 -24.50 -7.96 5.79
N GLU A 89 -25.08 -7.79 6.97
CA GLU A 89 -26.05 -8.72 7.52
C GLU A 89 -27.46 -8.31 7.05
N PRO A 90 -28.33 -9.28 6.73
CA PRO A 90 -29.72 -8.98 6.40
C PRO A 90 -30.43 -8.35 7.62
N GLY A 91 -31.28 -7.34 7.37
CA GLY A 91 -32.00 -6.60 8.41
C GLY A 91 -31.26 -5.39 9.00
N ASP A 92 -30.02 -5.15 8.61
CA ASP A 92 -29.29 -3.92 8.97
C ASP A 92 -29.43 -2.85 7.87
N ASN A 93 -29.77 -1.63 8.27
CA ASN A 93 -29.51 -0.44 7.46
C ASN A 93 -28.06 -0.01 7.68
N VAL A 94 -27.26 -0.01 6.61
CA VAL A 94 -25.84 0.27 6.68
C VAL A 94 -25.53 1.56 5.94
N PHE A 95 -25.06 2.56 6.69
CA PHE A 95 -24.59 3.84 6.16
C PHE A 95 -23.06 3.84 6.17
N VAL A 96 -22.46 3.79 4.98
CA VAL A 96 -21.01 3.85 4.82
C VAL A 96 -20.63 5.26 4.37
N THR A 97 -19.89 5.98 5.21
CA THR A 97 -19.28 7.25 4.82
C THR A 97 -17.86 7.00 4.36
N LEU A 98 -17.55 7.35 3.11
CA LEU A 98 -16.24 7.18 2.50
C LEU A 98 -15.49 8.51 2.41
N ASN A 99 -14.28 8.51 2.93
CA ASN A 99 -13.30 9.58 2.85
C ASN A 99 -12.15 9.11 1.99
N ILE A 100 -11.86 9.87 0.92
CA ILE A 100 -10.80 9.54 -0.02
C ILE A 100 -9.57 10.36 0.34
N GLU A 101 -8.47 9.67 0.60
CA GLU A 101 -7.16 10.28 0.80
C GLU A 101 -6.25 9.87 -0.35
N GLU A 102 -5.64 10.86 -0.98
CA GLU A 102 -4.60 10.66 -1.98
C GLU A 102 -3.24 10.95 -1.35
N ASN A 103 -2.35 9.98 -1.36
CA ASN A 103 -0.98 10.13 -0.90
C ASN A 103 -0.05 10.04 -2.10
N ILE A 104 0.62 11.16 -2.41
CA ILE A 104 1.65 11.24 -3.44
C ILE A 104 3.00 11.10 -2.75
N ILE A 105 3.67 9.98 -3.01
CA ILE A 105 4.93 9.59 -2.39
C ILE A 105 6.08 9.94 -3.34
N LEU A 106 7.22 10.31 -2.79
CA LEU A 106 8.44 10.52 -3.57
C LEU A 106 9.14 9.18 -3.80
N SER A 107 9.51 8.91 -5.05
CA SER A 107 10.38 7.79 -5.35
C SER A 107 11.78 8.08 -4.81
N THR A 108 12.32 7.14 -4.05
CA THR A 108 13.68 7.18 -3.52
C THR A 108 14.39 5.88 -3.88
N ASP A 109 15.71 5.82 -3.68
CA ASP A 109 16.49 4.61 -3.96
C ASP A 109 16.10 3.46 -3.00
N ASP A 110 15.80 3.78 -1.73
CA ASP A 110 15.38 2.79 -0.72
C ASP A 110 13.92 2.37 -0.86
N MET A 111 13.08 3.24 -1.43
CA MET A 111 11.65 3.00 -1.62
C MET A 111 11.25 3.48 -3.02
N PRO A 112 11.53 2.66 -4.04
CA PRO A 112 11.14 3.00 -5.41
C PRO A 112 9.62 2.96 -5.54
N CYS A 113 9.08 3.90 -6.32
CA CYS A 113 7.68 3.88 -6.68
C CYS A 113 7.50 4.18 -8.17
N ASN A 114 6.45 3.62 -8.78
CA ASN A 114 6.13 3.87 -10.19
C ASN A 114 5.14 5.04 -10.32
N SER A 115 5.51 6.03 -11.14
CA SER A 115 4.73 7.25 -11.40
C SER A 115 3.97 7.25 -12.74
N GLU A 116 4.07 6.16 -13.51
CA GLU A 116 3.39 6.02 -14.80
C GLU A 116 1.87 6.13 -14.67
N THR A 117 1.26 6.74 -15.69
CA THR A 117 -0.19 6.97 -15.68
C THR A 117 -0.93 5.65 -15.96
N GLY A 118 -1.85 5.27 -15.07
CA GLY A 118 -2.60 4.01 -15.18
C GLY A 118 -1.87 2.81 -14.58
N TYR A 119 -0.67 3.00 -14.02
CA TYR A 119 -0.02 1.99 -13.21
C TYR A 119 -0.80 1.75 -11.91
N THR A 120 -1.01 0.48 -11.57
CA THR A 120 -1.52 0.07 -10.26
C THR A 120 -0.72 -1.14 -9.81
N TYR A 121 -0.38 -1.17 -8.52
CA TYR A 121 0.38 -2.29 -7.95
C TYR A 121 -0.35 -3.61 -8.17
N SER A 122 -1.67 -3.66 -7.96
CA SER A 122 -2.48 -4.85 -8.21
C SER A 122 -2.38 -5.37 -9.64
N LYS A 123 -2.42 -4.46 -10.64
CA LYS A 123 -2.26 -4.87 -12.05
C LYS A 123 -0.86 -5.42 -12.32
N CYS A 124 0.18 -4.79 -11.77
CA CYS A 124 1.55 -5.29 -11.90
C CYS A 124 1.69 -6.68 -11.28
N MET A 125 1.16 -6.88 -10.06
CA MET A 125 1.17 -8.17 -9.38
C MET A 125 0.39 -9.23 -10.16
N ASP A 126 -0.78 -8.89 -10.69
CA ASP A 126 -1.58 -9.79 -11.52
C ASP A 126 -0.81 -10.21 -12.78
N ASP A 127 -0.16 -9.25 -13.46
CA ASP A 127 0.61 -9.50 -14.67
C ASP A 127 1.88 -10.32 -14.37
N CYS A 128 2.57 -10.06 -13.25
CA CYS A 128 3.72 -10.83 -12.80
C CYS A 128 3.34 -12.26 -12.41
N ALA A 129 2.26 -12.45 -11.65
CA ALA A 129 1.76 -13.76 -11.27
C ALA A 129 1.32 -14.57 -12.50
N LYS A 130 0.71 -13.91 -13.49
CA LYS A 130 0.38 -14.52 -14.79
C LYS A 130 1.65 -14.95 -15.52
N GLU A 131 2.67 -14.10 -15.59
CA GLU A 131 3.93 -14.44 -16.24
C GLU A 131 4.58 -15.66 -15.59
N GLN A 132 4.72 -15.65 -14.26
CA GLN A 132 5.28 -16.79 -13.51
C GLN A 132 4.47 -18.09 -13.72
N PHE A 133 3.15 -17.98 -13.81
CA PHE A 133 2.26 -19.09 -14.12
C PHE A 133 2.49 -19.63 -15.54
N LEU A 134 2.65 -18.75 -16.52
CA LEU A 134 2.86 -19.10 -17.94
C LEU A 134 4.26 -19.65 -18.22
N THR A 135 5.30 -19.11 -17.59
CA THR A 135 6.67 -19.64 -17.71
C THR A 135 6.79 -21.00 -17.03
N GLY A 136 5.95 -21.27 -16.02
CA GLY A 136 5.98 -22.49 -15.23
C GLY A 136 7.19 -22.54 -14.30
N GLU A 137 7.82 -21.41 -14.01
CA GLU A 137 8.91 -21.30 -13.03
C GLU A 137 8.42 -21.66 -11.61
N MET A 138 7.11 -21.60 -11.39
CA MET A 138 6.50 -21.87 -10.09
C MET A 138 6.33 -23.35 -9.74
N TYR A 139 6.36 -24.27 -10.71
CA TYR A 139 5.93 -25.65 -10.47
C TYR A 139 6.87 -26.69 -11.10
N ASP A 140 6.99 -27.82 -10.39
CA ASP A 140 7.68 -29.01 -10.87
C ASP A 140 7.11 -29.41 -12.24
N ARG A 141 7.96 -29.33 -13.28
CA ARG A 141 7.55 -29.34 -14.69
C ARG A 141 6.77 -30.60 -15.10
N GLU A 142 6.91 -31.68 -14.34
CA GLU A 142 6.47 -33.01 -14.77
C GLU A 142 4.97 -33.26 -14.57
N ASN A 143 4.26 -32.51 -13.72
CA ASN A 143 2.84 -32.78 -13.40
C ASN A 143 1.91 -31.56 -13.43
N PHE A 144 2.34 -30.44 -14.01
CA PHE A 144 1.52 -29.23 -14.03
C PHE A 144 0.70 -29.09 -15.31
N THR A 145 -0.60 -29.38 -15.22
CA THR A 145 -1.56 -29.09 -16.29
C THR A 145 -1.85 -27.60 -16.33
N ARG A 146 -1.43 -26.92 -17.40
CA ARG A 146 -1.73 -25.50 -17.64
C ARG A 146 -3.11 -25.39 -18.28
N CYS A 147 -4.09 -24.91 -17.53
CA CYS A 147 -5.43 -24.69 -18.06
C CYS A 147 -6.03 -23.37 -17.54
N GLN A 148 -6.98 -22.83 -18.30
CA GLN A 148 -7.66 -21.58 -18.00
C GLN A 148 -8.83 -21.82 -17.02
N ILE A 149 -8.84 -21.06 -15.92
CA ILE A 149 -9.96 -21.01 -14.95
C ILE A 149 -10.90 -19.86 -15.31
N PRO A 150 -12.22 -20.01 -15.14
CA PRO A 150 -13.17 -18.90 -15.24
C PRO A 150 -12.75 -17.71 -14.37
N GLY A 151 -12.76 -16.50 -14.96
CA GLY A 151 -12.34 -15.27 -14.27
C GLY A 151 -10.91 -14.84 -14.58
N PHE A 152 -10.03 -15.75 -15.02
CA PHE A 152 -8.70 -15.35 -15.53
C PHE A 152 -8.82 -14.65 -16.88
N GLN A 153 -8.79 -13.31 -16.83
CA GLN A 153 -8.85 -12.49 -18.03
C GLN A 153 -7.48 -12.44 -18.71
N ASN A 154 -7.51 -12.43 -20.06
CA ASN A 154 -6.37 -12.23 -20.95
C ASN A 154 -5.34 -13.38 -20.99
N VAL A 155 -5.75 -14.61 -20.69
CA VAL A 155 -4.93 -15.81 -20.92
C VAL A 155 -5.60 -16.66 -22.00
N THR A 156 -5.54 -16.20 -23.25
CA THR A 156 -6.15 -16.90 -24.41
C THR A 156 -5.30 -18.07 -24.91
N GLU A 157 -4.08 -18.21 -24.41
CA GLU A 157 -3.10 -19.20 -24.86
C GLU A 157 -3.30 -20.58 -24.23
N LEU A 158 -4.19 -20.69 -23.23
CA LEU A 158 -4.43 -21.93 -22.50
C LEU A 158 -5.82 -22.50 -22.79
N GLU A 159 -5.91 -23.82 -22.93
CA GLU A 159 -7.19 -24.51 -23.00
C GLU A 159 -7.94 -24.37 -21.65
N PRO A 160 -9.28 -24.25 -21.66
CA PRO A 160 -10.07 -24.27 -20.43
C PRO A 160 -9.88 -25.59 -19.67
N CYS A 161 -9.87 -25.53 -18.33
CA CYS A 161 -9.76 -26.73 -17.50
C CYS A 161 -10.91 -27.70 -17.79
N ARG A 162 -10.58 -28.99 -17.97
CA ARG A 162 -11.55 -30.00 -18.44
C ARG A 162 -12.46 -30.53 -17.33
N ASP A 163 -11.97 -30.51 -16.10
CA ASP A 163 -12.64 -31.08 -14.95
C ASP A 163 -12.44 -30.21 -13.69
N LEU A 164 -13.22 -30.51 -12.66
CA LEU A 164 -13.21 -29.80 -11.38
C LEU A 164 -11.88 -30.00 -10.63
N GLU A 165 -11.24 -31.16 -10.80
CA GLU A 165 -9.98 -31.49 -10.13
C GLU A 165 -8.83 -30.62 -10.67
N GLN A 166 -8.71 -30.50 -11.99
CA GLN A 166 -7.79 -29.57 -12.67
C GLN A 166 -8.08 -28.13 -12.27
N THR A 167 -9.35 -27.74 -12.27
CA THR A 167 -9.76 -26.39 -11.88
C THR A 167 -9.34 -26.10 -10.44
N ASN A 168 -9.60 -27.01 -9.49
CA ASN A 168 -9.21 -26.87 -8.09
C ASN A 168 -7.70 -26.89 -7.91
N ASN A 169 -6.98 -27.74 -8.65
CA ASN A 169 -5.52 -27.81 -8.58
C ASN A 169 -4.88 -26.52 -9.07
N VAL A 170 -5.33 -25.98 -10.20
CA VAL A 170 -4.84 -24.70 -10.72
C VAL A 170 -5.27 -23.54 -9.82
N LEU A 171 -6.50 -23.56 -9.29
CA LEU A 171 -7.03 -22.51 -8.42
C LEU A 171 -6.27 -22.48 -7.10
N TRP A 172 -6.07 -23.64 -6.47
CA TRP A 172 -5.32 -23.75 -5.22
C TRP A 172 -3.88 -23.30 -5.41
N LYS A 173 -3.25 -23.71 -6.51
CA LYS A 173 -1.91 -23.26 -6.87
C LYS A 173 -1.84 -21.75 -7.06
N TYR A 174 -2.80 -21.14 -7.75
CA TYR A 174 -2.86 -19.69 -7.91
C TYR A 174 -3.16 -18.95 -6.58
N VAL A 175 -4.09 -19.45 -5.78
CA VAL A 175 -4.47 -18.86 -4.49
C VAL A 175 -3.32 -18.97 -3.49
N VAL A 176 -2.67 -20.14 -3.40
CA VAL A 176 -1.50 -20.36 -2.52
C VAL A 176 -0.31 -19.55 -3.00
N ALA A 177 -0.12 -19.41 -4.32
CA ALA A 177 0.87 -18.51 -4.88
C ALA A 177 0.59 -17.03 -4.63
N ALA A 178 -0.68 -16.66 -4.46
CA ALA A 178 -1.08 -15.32 -4.07
C ALA A 178 -0.98 -15.11 -2.54
N LEU A 179 -0.69 -16.16 -1.74
CA LEU A 179 -0.37 -16.02 -0.33
C LEU A 179 1.12 -15.68 -0.16
N PRO A 180 1.48 -14.74 0.74
CA PRO A 180 2.86 -14.30 0.94
C PRO A 180 3.79 -15.48 1.21
N GLY A 181 4.71 -15.71 0.28
CA GLY A 181 5.71 -16.77 0.28
C GLY A 181 6.87 -16.41 -0.65
N GLU A 182 7.91 -17.23 -0.66
CA GLU A 182 9.19 -16.99 -1.36
C GLU A 182 9.04 -16.60 -2.85
N GLN A 183 8.01 -17.10 -3.54
CA GLN A 183 7.77 -16.79 -4.95
C GLN A 183 7.16 -15.40 -5.19
N LEU A 184 6.44 -14.88 -4.19
CA LEU A 184 5.85 -13.54 -4.21
C LEU A 184 6.92 -12.46 -4.07
N GLU A 185 8.02 -12.75 -3.37
CA GLU A 185 9.14 -11.82 -3.18
C GLU A 185 9.72 -11.36 -4.53
N SER A 186 9.81 -12.26 -5.52
CA SER A 186 10.28 -11.90 -6.87
C SER A 186 9.35 -10.93 -7.59
N CYS A 187 8.03 -11.07 -7.41
CA CYS A 187 7.07 -10.13 -7.98
C CYS A 187 7.04 -8.81 -7.20
N GLU A 188 7.18 -8.85 -5.87
CA GLU A 188 7.26 -7.64 -5.04
C GLU A 188 8.48 -6.78 -5.39
N GLU A 189 9.63 -7.39 -5.70
CA GLU A 189 10.82 -6.67 -6.17
C GLU A 189 10.60 -6.05 -7.57
N LYS A 190 9.94 -6.77 -8.48
CA LYS A 190 9.64 -6.29 -9.84
C LYS A 190 8.53 -5.24 -9.88
N CYS A 191 7.61 -5.26 -8.91
CA CYS A 191 6.43 -4.40 -8.86
C CYS A 191 6.56 -3.38 -7.72
N PRO A 192 7.28 -2.25 -7.94
CA PRO A 192 7.32 -1.19 -6.95
C PRO A 192 5.92 -0.61 -6.72
N SER A 193 5.66 -0.09 -5.53
CA SER A 193 4.36 0.53 -5.22
C SER A 193 4.08 1.72 -6.15
N SER A 194 2.81 2.08 -6.34
CA SER A 194 2.50 3.32 -7.08
C SER A 194 2.90 4.54 -6.26
N CYS A 195 3.52 5.54 -6.91
CA CYS A 195 3.78 6.84 -6.27
C CYS A 195 2.49 7.59 -5.94
N LYS A 196 1.34 7.20 -6.52
CA LYS A 196 0.03 7.77 -6.24
C LYS A 196 -0.83 6.71 -5.55
N GLN A 197 -0.94 6.81 -4.25
CA GLN A 197 -1.73 5.89 -3.44
C GLN A 197 -3.09 6.50 -3.12
N LEU A 198 -4.14 5.72 -3.27
CA LEU A 198 -5.50 6.09 -2.92
C LEU A 198 -5.92 5.25 -1.71
N ALA A 199 -6.02 5.91 -0.56
CA ALA A 199 -6.51 5.29 0.66
C ALA A 199 -7.98 5.66 0.86
N TYR A 200 -8.80 4.65 1.13
CA TYR A 200 -10.22 4.81 1.43
C TYR A 200 -10.43 4.63 2.93
N LYS A 201 -10.66 5.73 3.64
CA LYS A 201 -11.10 5.68 5.04
C LYS A 201 -12.62 5.61 5.06
N TYR A 202 -13.16 4.70 5.85
CA TYR A 202 -14.60 4.51 5.93
C TYR A 202 -15.10 4.57 7.37
N GLN A 203 -16.32 5.07 7.54
CA GLN A 203 -17.07 5.02 8.78
C GLN A 203 -18.39 4.30 8.51
N ILE A 204 -18.65 3.24 9.26
CA ILE A 204 -19.88 2.46 9.14
C ILE A 204 -20.78 2.83 10.30
N LYS A 205 -21.98 3.32 9.98
CA LYS A 205 -23.07 3.46 10.94
C LYS A 205 -24.12 2.40 10.59
N ARG A 206 -24.48 1.58 11.56
CA ARG A 206 -25.53 0.57 11.42
C ARG A 206 -26.76 1.03 12.19
N GLU A 207 -27.92 0.87 11.59
CA GLU A 207 -29.22 1.10 12.21
C GLU A 207 -30.08 -0.13 11.95
N LEU A 208 -30.80 -0.61 12.97
CA LEU A 208 -31.71 -1.74 12.81
C LEU A 208 -32.83 -1.34 11.84
N ALA A 209 -33.00 -2.10 10.76
CA ALA A 209 -34.16 -1.93 9.90
C ALA A 209 -35.38 -2.55 10.60
N TRP A 210 -36.49 -1.80 10.66
CA TRP A 210 -37.75 -2.33 11.20
C TRP A 210 -38.42 -3.34 10.27
N ASP A 211 -38.01 -3.35 9.00
CA ASP A 211 -38.46 -4.29 7.99
C ASP A 211 -37.26 -5.15 7.55
N ASN A 212 -37.49 -6.39 7.09
CA ASN A 212 -36.44 -7.29 6.57
C ASN A 212 -35.67 -6.73 5.35
N ALA A 213 -35.98 -5.51 4.91
CA ALA A 213 -35.29 -4.79 3.86
C ALA A 213 -34.07 -4.05 4.42
N SER A 214 -32.87 -4.53 4.06
CA SER A 214 -31.62 -3.82 4.33
C SER A 214 -31.40 -2.69 3.32
N LEU A 215 -31.38 -1.44 3.77
CA LEU A 215 -30.95 -0.31 2.96
C LEU A 215 -29.46 -0.05 3.19
N SER A 216 -28.66 -0.16 2.12
CA SER A 216 -27.26 0.26 2.13
C SER A 216 -27.12 1.61 1.45
N LEU A 217 -26.68 2.64 2.20
CA LEU A 217 -26.39 3.96 1.68
C LEU A 217 -24.90 4.24 1.76
N ILE A 218 -24.27 4.49 0.61
CA ILE A 218 -22.87 4.91 0.56
C ILE A 218 -22.84 6.41 0.31
N ASN A 219 -22.34 7.14 1.29
CA ASN A 219 -22.16 8.58 1.22
C ASN A 219 -20.67 8.89 0.99
N PHE A 220 -20.38 9.57 -0.12
CA PHE A 220 -19.04 10.05 -0.40
C PHE A 220 -18.88 11.45 0.19
N GLN A 221 -17.90 11.63 1.07
CA GLN A 221 -17.56 13.00 1.47
C GLN A 221 -17.05 13.77 0.24
N LYS A 222 -17.52 15.01 0.10
CA LYS A 222 -17.20 15.87 -1.05
C LYS A 222 -15.73 16.32 -1.06
N MET A 223 -15.02 16.18 0.06
CA MET A 223 -13.63 16.61 0.19
C MET A 223 -12.69 15.41 0.02
N ARG A 224 -11.66 15.61 -0.78
CA ARG A 224 -10.54 14.70 -0.97
C ARG A 224 -9.32 15.33 -0.30
N THR A 225 -8.68 14.61 0.61
CA THR A 225 -7.43 15.06 1.22
C THR A 225 -6.27 14.61 0.34
N VAL A 226 -5.38 15.52 -0.04
CA VAL A 226 -4.18 15.21 -0.82
C VAL A 226 -2.96 15.48 0.04
N THR A 227 -2.18 14.45 0.32
CA THR A 227 -0.91 14.52 1.03
C THR A 227 0.20 14.32 0.00
N THR A 228 1.16 15.22 -0.07
CA THR A 228 2.28 15.12 -1.01
C THR A 228 3.60 15.16 -0.26
N GLN A 229 4.43 14.15 -0.46
CA GLN A 229 5.80 14.15 0.01
C GLN A 229 6.65 15.04 -0.91
N GLN A 230 7.53 15.82 -0.30
CA GLN A 230 8.45 16.73 -0.99
C GLN A 230 9.81 16.64 -0.33
N TRP A 231 10.87 16.84 -1.11
CA TRP A 231 12.23 16.91 -0.58
C TRP A 231 12.32 18.14 0.33
N SER A 232 12.66 17.93 1.60
CA SER A 232 12.80 19.02 2.56
C SER A 232 14.07 19.85 2.34
N TYR A 233 15.03 19.30 1.59
CA TYR A 233 16.33 19.93 1.36
C TYR A 233 16.87 19.54 -0.02
N GLY A 234 17.08 20.53 -0.88
CA GLY A 234 17.68 20.36 -2.19
C GLY A 234 19.18 20.63 -2.21
N GLY A 235 19.85 20.25 -3.31
CA GLY A 235 21.27 20.58 -3.50
C GLY A 235 21.55 22.09 -3.53
N LEU A 236 20.58 22.91 -3.94
CA LEU A 236 20.68 24.37 -3.91
C LEU A 236 20.65 24.91 -2.47
N ASP A 237 19.80 24.35 -1.62
CA ASP A 237 19.74 24.72 -0.19
C ASP A 237 21.08 24.37 0.48
N MET A 238 21.65 23.21 0.13
CA MET A 238 23.00 22.81 0.58
C MET A 238 24.09 23.80 0.14
N ALA A 239 24.06 24.21 -1.13
CA ALA A 239 25.03 25.18 -1.64
C ALA A 239 24.87 26.55 -0.97
N ALA A 240 23.64 26.97 -0.70
CA ALA A 240 23.35 28.23 -0.01
C ALA A 240 23.89 28.20 1.42
N ASP A 241 23.67 27.12 2.16
CA ASP A 241 24.15 26.98 3.53
C ASP A 241 25.68 26.94 3.59
N VAL A 242 26.32 26.13 2.74
CA VAL A 242 27.79 26.08 2.63
C VAL A 242 28.36 27.44 2.23
N GLY A 243 27.74 28.10 1.25
CA GLY A 243 28.11 29.44 0.81
C GLY A 243 27.99 30.47 1.94
N GLY A 244 26.95 30.38 2.76
CA GLY A 244 26.74 31.20 3.94
C GLY A 244 27.88 31.04 4.96
N TYR A 245 28.23 29.80 5.31
CA TYR A 245 29.34 29.53 6.25
C TYR A 245 30.70 29.99 5.70
N VAL A 246 30.99 29.69 4.44
CA VAL A 246 32.24 30.12 3.79
C VAL A 246 32.32 31.64 3.73
N GLY A 247 31.23 32.31 3.35
CA GLY A 247 31.16 33.77 3.31
C GLY A 247 31.37 34.40 4.69
N ALA A 248 30.78 33.82 5.74
CA ALA A 248 30.97 34.29 7.12
C ALA A 248 32.42 34.15 7.60
N LEU A 249 33.05 32.99 7.36
CA LEU A 249 34.44 32.75 7.73
C LEU A 249 35.41 33.67 6.98
N LEU A 250 35.17 33.90 5.69
CA LEU A 250 35.92 34.87 4.88
C LEU A 250 35.74 36.29 5.41
N GLY A 251 34.53 36.67 5.80
CA GLY A 251 34.24 37.97 6.40
C GLY A 251 35.02 38.20 7.69
N ILE A 252 35.03 37.23 8.61
CA ILE A 252 35.79 37.29 9.86
C ILE A 252 37.31 37.35 9.60
N SER A 253 37.79 36.59 8.62
CA SER A 253 39.20 36.58 8.23
C SER A 253 39.64 37.95 7.69
N LEU A 254 38.83 38.58 6.83
CA LEU A 254 39.09 39.92 6.30
C LEU A 254 39.08 40.99 7.39
N LEU A 255 38.13 40.93 8.33
CA LEU A 255 38.10 41.84 9.47
C LEU A 255 39.35 41.70 10.34
N SER A 256 39.81 40.47 10.59
CA SER A 256 41.02 40.20 11.38
C SER A 256 42.27 40.77 10.70
N ILE A 257 42.42 40.55 9.39
CA ILE A 257 43.54 41.11 8.60
C ILE A 257 43.49 42.64 8.63
N SER A 258 42.30 43.24 8.46
CA SER A 258 42.14 44.69 8.49
C SER A 258 42.55 45.28 9.85
N HIS A 259 42.21 44.60 10.96
CA HIS A 259 42.58 45.02 12.31
C HIS A 259 44.09 45.00 12.51
N ASP A 260 44.76 43.93 12.08
CA ASP A 260 46.22 43.78 12.16
C ASP A 260 46.95 44.86 11.37
N ILE A 261 46.48 45.18 10.16
CA ILE A 261 47.06 46.23 9.32
C ILE A 261 46.96 47.60 10.00
N ILE A 262 45.77 47.94 10.52
CA ILE A 262 45.53 49.21 11.24
C ILE A 262 46.44 49.29 12.48
N GLN A 263 46.56 48.20 13.24
CA GLN A 263 47.41 48.17 14.43
C GLN A 263 48.89 48.36 14.09
N ARG A 264 49.39 47.73 13.02
CA ARG A 264 50.77 47.91 12.54
C ARG A 264 51.03 49.34 12.06
N LEU A 265 50.10 49.95 11.32
CA LEU A 265 50.20 51.35 10.89
C LEU A 265 50.26 52.31 12.08
N ARG A 266 49.39 52.15 13.07
CA ARG A 266 49.43 52.96 14.30
C ARG A 266 50.78 52.84 15.02
N ARG A 267 51.33 51.62 15.15
CA ARG A 267 52.65 51.40 15.76
C ARG A 267 53.77 52.10 14.97
N MET A 268 53.72 52.10 13.63
CA MET A 268 54.71 52.80 12.81
C MET A 268 54.60 54.32 12.96
N LEU A 269 53.39 54.87 12.97
CA LEU A 269 53.16 56.30 13.18
C LEU A 269 53.66 56.76 14.55
N GLN A 270 53.35 56.02 15.63
CA GLN A 270 53.86 56.32 16.97
C GLN A 270 55.39 56.27 17.04
N LYS A 271 56.03 55.32 16.35
CA LYS A 271 57.50 55.26 16.26
C LYS A 271 58.08 56.47 15.54
N GLN A 272 57.43 56.95 14.48
CA GLN A 272 57.87 58.16 13.77
C GLN A 272 57.75 59.40 14.65
N GLU A 273 56.64 59.55 15.37
CA GLU A 273 56.41 60.67 16.30
C GLU A 273 57.46 60.68 17.43
N GLN A 274 57.76 59.52 18.03
CA GLN A 274 58.81 59.42 19.04
C GLN A 274 60.20 59.73 18.50
N LYS A 275 60.50 59.33 17.26
CA LYS A 275 61.78 59.64 16.62
C LYS A 275 61.91 61.15 16.40
N TRP A 276 60.84 61.79 15.91
CA TRP A 276 60.80 63.23 15.66
C TRP A 276 60.98 64.05 16.94
N ILE A 277 60.33 63.66 18.05
CA ILE A 277 60.50 64.29 19.36
C ILE A 277 61.95 64.16 19.86
N ARG A 278 62.60 63.01 19.62
CA ARG A 278 63.99 62.77 20.02
C ARG A 278 64.98 63.62 19.23
N ASP A 279 64.74 63.81 17.93
CA ASP A 279 65.63 64.59 17.06
C ASP A 279 65.47 66.11 17.27
N SER A 280 64.40 66.57 17.95
CA SER A 280 64.12 67.98 18.23
C SER A 280 64.64 68.48 19.60
N ASN A 281 65.12 67.59 20.47
CA ASN A 281 65.74 67.91 21.76
C ASN A 281 67.25 67.77 21.69
#